data_AF-A0A927Y9G1-F1
#
_entry.id   AF-A0A927Y9G1-F1
#
_cell.length_a   1.000
_cell.length_b   1.000
_cell.length_c   1.000
_cell.angle_alpha   90.00
_cell.angle_beta   90.00
_cell.angle_gamma   90.00
#
_symmetry.space_group_name_H-M   'P 1'
#
loop_
_entity.id
_entity.type
_entity.pdbx_description
1 polymer ?
#
loop_
_entity_poly.entity_id
_entity_poly.type
_entity_poly.pdbx_seq_one_letter_code
_entity_poly.pdbx_strand_id
1 'polypeptide(L)'
;MKKIWNTIKDVLAIVVMLLAVFIMIFTVISVNMFDQNHRSIFGVKAFIVKSDSMSATDFHAGDIALIKECDPAEIKEGDIIAYISENSSNYGETVTHKVRRLTTDIAGNPGFITYGTTTDTDDEGVVTYENVLGRYTGHIPKLGTFFMFLKTTPGYICGICIPFMVIILYEVISCMRHFKAYRQEQLSEIQAERKKLEEEKIASEERLKRLQELEQQFAKSEKELYEEGRLDSSEENS
;
A
#
# COMPACT_ATOMS: atom_id res chain seq x y z
N MET A 1 8.77 -15.98 -21.89
CA MET A 1 8.95 -15.52 -20.49
C MET A 1 8.50 -14.08 -20.24
N LYS A 2 8.79 -13.09 -21.11
CA LYS A 2 8.35 -11.68 -20.94
C LYS A 2 6.81 -11.51 -20.81
N LYS A 3 6.01 -12.27 -21.57
CA LYS A 3 4.53 -12.24 -21.48
C LYS A 3 4.01 -12.66 -20.10
N ILE A 4 4.50 -13.77 -19.55
CA ILE A 4 4.15 -14.26 -18.20
C ILE A 4 4.50 -13.20 -17.13
N TRP A 5 5.64 -12.53 -17.26
CA TRP A 5 6.04 -11.48 -16.31
C TRP A 5 5.12 -10.25 -16.32
N ASN A 6 4.58 -9.88 -17.49
CA ASN A 6 3.63 -8.77 -17.58
C ASN A 6 2.25 -9.19 -17.06
N THR A 7 1.78 -10.39 -17.38
CA THR A 7 0.51 -10.90 -16.83
C THR A 7 0.55 -10.99 -15.31
N ILE A 8 1.67 -11.43 -14.72
CA ILE A 8 1.84 -11.46 -13.25
C ILE A 8 1.74 -10.05 -12.64
N LYS A 9 2.31 -9.04 -13.31
CA LYS A 9 2.25 -7.64 -12.87
C LYS A 9 0.85 -7.05 -12.93
N ASP A 10 0.10 -7.36 -13.99
CA ASP A 10 -1.27 -6.86 -14.16
C ASP A 10 -2.19 -7.53 -13.13
N VAL A 11 -2.03 -8.84 -12.91
CA VAL A 11 -2.74 -9.57 -11.85
C VAL A 11 -2.37 -9.00 -10.47
N LEU A 12 -1.11 -8.71 -10.21
CA LEU A 12 -0.66 -8.10 -8.96
C LEU A 12 -1.27 -6.71 -8.76
N ALA A 13 -1.30 -5.87 -9.79
CA ALA A 13 -1.92 -4.55 -9.74
C ALA A 13 -3.43 -4.63 -9.45
N ILE A 14 -4.13 -5.57 -10.09
CA ILE A 14 -5.55 -5.83 -9.84
C ILE A 14 -5.77 -6.33 -8.40
N VAL A 15 -4.91 -7.21 -7.90
CA VAL A 15 -4.97 -7.69 -6.51
C VAL A 15 -4.75 -6.54 -5.53
N VAL A 16 -3.76 -5.67 -5.75
CA VAL A 16 -3.51 -4.49 -4.90
C VAL A 16 -4.69 -3.52 -4.94
N MET A 17 -5.29 -3.31 -6.11
CA MET A 17 -6.48 -2.47 -6.26
C MET A 17 -7.68 -3.06 -5.52
N LEU A 18 -7.94 -4.37 -5.65
CA LEU A 18 -9.01 -5.05 -4.93
C LEU A 18 -8.78 -5.02 -3.41
N LEU A 19 -7.53 -5.16 -2.98
CA LEU A 19 -7.14 -5.09 -1.58
C LEU A 19 -7.31 -3.66 -1.03
N ALA A 20 -6.98 -2.63 -1.81
CA ALA A 20 -7.23 -1.24 -1.44
C ALA A 20 -8.74 -0.94 -1.32
N VAL A 21 -9.55 -1.39 -2.27
CA VAL A 21 -11.01 -1.25 -2.21
C VAL A 21 -11.58 -2.04 -1.03
N PHE A 22 -11.08 -3.23 -0.76
CA PHE A 22 -11.46 -4.02 0.40
C PHE A 22 -11.11 -3.30 1.71
N ILE A 23 -9.90 -2.76 1.84
CA ILE A 23 -9.51 -1.96 3.02
C ILE A 23 -10.40 -0.73 3.16
N MET A 24 -10.76 -0.06 2.06
CA MET A 24 -11.67 1.09 2.08
C MET A 24 -13.07 0.69 2.58
N ILE A 25 -13.65 -0.38 2.02
CA ILE A 25 -14.96 -0.90 2.44
C ILE A 25 -14.89 -1.37 3.89
N PHE A 26 -13.86 -2.12 4.26
CA PHE A 26 -13.62 -2.58 5.63
C PHE A 26 -13.48 -1.41 6.60
N THR A 27 -12.79 -0.34 6.21
CA THR A 27 -12.64 0.89 6.98
C THR A 27 -14.00 1.54 7.20
N VAL A 28 -14.77 1.76 6.13
CA VAL A 28 -16.10 2.38 6.20
C VAL A 28 -17.01 1.54 7.10
N ILE A 29 -17.04 0.22 6.91
CA ILE A 29 -17.85 -0.69 7.73
C ILE A 29 -17.37 -0.67 9.18
N SER A 30 -16.08 -0.85 9.45
CA SER A 30 -15.51 -0.87 10.81
C SER A 30 -15.82 0.43 11.54
N VAL A 31 -15.60 1.58 10.90
CA VAL A 31 -15.85 2.90 11.48
C VAL A 31 -17.33 3.10 11.85
N ASN A 32 -18.25 2.63 11.00
CA ASN A 32 -19.68 2.66 11.29
C ASN A 32 -20.10 1.59 12.33
N MET A 33 -19.35 0.50 12.43
CA MET A 33 -19.65 -0.62 13.32
C MET A 33 -19.16 -0.36 14.75
N PHE A 34 -17.99 0.25 14.94
CA PHE A 34 -17.46 0.61 16.27
C PHE A 34 -18.20 1.77 16.95
N ASP A 35 -19.03 2.52 16.20
CA ASP A 35 -19.86 3.60 16.75
C ASP A 35 -21.22 3.09 17.26
N GLN A 36 -21.67 1.92 16.80
CA GLN A 36 -23.00 1.41 17.12
C GLN A 36 -22.93 0.33 18.19
N ASN A 37 -23.59 0.64 19.32
CA ASN A 37 -23.60 -0.01 20.62
C ASN A 37 -24.01 -1.51 20.67
N HIS A 38 -24.12 -2.23 19.55
CA HIS A 38 -25.02 -3.38 19.44
C HIS A 38 -24.45 -4.66 18.80
N ARG A 39 -23.16 -4.78 18.49
CA ARG A 39 -22.64 -6.06 17.95
C ARG A 39 -21.36 -6.53 18.63
N SER A 40 -21.49 -7.61 19.40
CA SER A 40 -20.38 -8.38 19.93
C SER A 40 -19.78 -9.25 18.81
N ILE A 41 -18.47 -9.18 18.66
CA ILE A 41 -17.71 -10.09 17.81
C ILE A 41 -17.16 -11.17 18.75
N PHE A 42 -17.67 -12.39 18.65
CA PHE A 42 -17.32 -13.51 19.54
C PHE A 42 -17.53 -13.24 21.05
N GLY A 43 -18.58 -12.48 21.42
CA GLY A 43 -18.86 -12.13 22.83
C GLY A 43 -17.96 -11.03 23.41
N VAL A 44 -17.14 -10.38 22.57
CA VAL A 44 -16.35 -9.20 22.92
C VAL A 44 -16.86 -8.00 22.14
N LYS A 45 -17.15 -6.93 22.86
CA LYS A 45 -17.48 -5.61 22.33
C LYS A 45 -16.25 -4.72 22.39
N ALA A 46 -16.09 -3.88 21.39
CA ALA A 46 -14.96 -2.96 21.30
C ALA A 46 -15.50 -1.55 21.19
N PHE A 47 -15.08 -0.69 22.12
CA PHE A 47 -15.53 0.70 22.19
C PHE A 47 -14.34 1.64 22.12
N ILE A 48 -14.51 2.77 21.45
CA ILE A 48 -13.50 3.84 21.46
C ILE A 48 -13.66 4.62 22.76
N VAL A 49 -12.59 4.70 23.54
CA VAL A 49 -12.54 5.45 24.79
C VAL A 49 -12.66 6.93 24.47
N LYS A 50 -13.76 7.57 24.90
CA LYS A 50 -14.05 8.98 24.59
C LYS A 50 -13.40 9.96 25.57
N SER A 51 -13.15 9.55 26.81
CA SER A 51 -12.69 10.41 27.90
C SER A 51 -11.49 9.82 28.64
N ASP A 52 -10.66 10.70 29.21
CA ASP A 52 -9.50 10.34 30.02
C ASP A 52 -9.85 10.07 31.50
N SER A 53 -11.13 9.77 31.82
CA SER A 53 -11.57 9.50 33.21
C SER A 53 -10.95 8.23 33.80
N MET A 54 -10.39 7.37 32.95
CA MET A 54 -9.68 6.14 33.31
C MET A 54 -8.18 6.17 32.99
N SER A 55 -7.61 7.35 32.68
CA SER A 55 -6.21 7.50 32.26
C SER A 55 -5.17 7.03 33.31
N ALA A 56 -5.58 6.89 34.57
CA ALA A 56 -4.75 6.33 35.64
C ALA A 56 -4.69 4.79 35.68
N THR A 57 -5.49 4.07 34.87
CA THR A 57 -5.60 2.60 34.89
C THR A 57 -5.23 1.96 33.54
N ASP A 58 -4.21 2.52 32.90
CA ASP A 58 -3.52 1.95 31.73
C ASP A 58 -4.16 2.15 30.35
N PHE A 59 -5.24 2.92 30.19
CA PHE A 59 -5.76 3.28 28.86
C PHE A 59 -6.23 4.73 28.79
N HIS A 60 -6.03 5.35 27.63
CA HIS A 60 -6.27 6.78 27.41
C HIS A 60 -7.42 7.03 26.44
N ALA A 61 -7.91 8.27 26.42
CA ALA A 61 -8.82 8.74 25.40
C ALA A 61 -8.24 8.49 24.00
N GLY A 62 -9.03 7.86 23.13
CA GLY A 62 -8.59 7.43 21.80
C GLY A 62 -8.04 6.00 21.74
N ASP A 63 -8.01 5.25 22.83
CA ASP A 63 -7.74 3.81 22.77
C ASP A 63 -9.02 3.01 22.45
N ILE A 64 -8.88 1.76 22.00
CA ILE A 64 -10.01 0.83 21.92
C ILE A 64 -10.02 -0.02 23.18
N ALA A 65 -11.10 0.04 23.95
CA ALA A 65 -11.35 -0.84 25.09
C ALA A 65 -12.10 -2.10 24.63
N LEU A 66 -11.62 -3.27 25.06
CA LEU A 66 -12.22 -4.57 24.80
C LEU A 66 -13.02 -5.03 26.01
N ILE A 67 -14.34 -5.09 25.85
CA ILE A 67 -15.31 -5.46 26.87
C ILE A 67 -15.85 -6.84 26.56
N LYS A 68 -15.66 -7.78 27.48
CA LYS A 68 -16.21 -9.13 27.37
C LYS A 68 -17.53 -9.19 28.12
N GLU A 69 -18.56 -9.72 27.48
CA GLU A 69 -19.84 -10.02 28.14
C GLU A 69 -19.59 -11.03 29.27
N CYS A 70 -20.04 -10.70 30.47
CA CYS A 70 -19.96 -11.55 31.65
C CYS A 70 -21.23 -11.37 32.48
N ASP A 71 -21.53 -12.36 33.32
CA ASP A 71 -22.61 -12.22 34.30
C ASP A 71 -22.22 -11.10 35.29
N PRO A 72 -23.07 -10.07 35.47
CA PRO A 72 -22.81 -9.03 36.46
C PRO A 72 -22.57 -9.58 37.88
N ALA A 73 -23.12 -10.74 38.22
CA ALA A 73 -22.88 -11.37 39.52
C ALA A 73 -21.42 -11.83 39.74
N GLU A 74 -20.64 -12.01 38.67
CA GLU A 74 -19.22 -12.38 38.76
C GLU A 74 -18.29 -11.18 38.98
N ILE A 75 -18.80 -9.96 38.84
CA ILE A 75 -18.04 -8.72 38.93
C ILE A 75 -17.73 -8.41 40.40
N LYS A 76 -16.47 -8.07 40.66
CA LYS A 76 -15.98 -7.79 42.02
C LYS A 76 -15.49 -6.36 42.17
N GLU A 77 -15.34 -5.94 43.42
CA GLU A 77 -14.66 -4.69 43.75
C GLU A 77 -13.26 -4.65 43.13
N GLY A 78 -12.95 -3.55 42.45
CA GLY A 78 -11.71 -3.37 41.71
C GLY A 78 -11.77 -3.78 40.22
N ASP A 79 -12.82 -4.44 39.75
CA ASP A 79 -12.99 -4.70 38.32
C ASP A 79 -13.36 -3.42 37.56
N ILE A 80 -12.98 -3.34 36.29
CA ILE A 80 -13.39 -2.25 35.39
C ILE A 80 -14.54 -2.76 34.53
N ILE A 81 -15.64 -2.01 34.53
CA ILE A 81 -16.87 -2.39 33.83
C ILE A 81 -17.25 -1.31 32.83
N ALA A 82 -17.87 -1.73 31.72
CA ALA A 82 -18.53 -0.82 30.81
C ALA A 82 -20.04 -0.95 30.97
N TYR A 83 -20.74 0.17 31.04
CA TYR A 83 -22.18 0.23 31.25
C TYR A 83 -22.79 1.40 30.49
N ILE A 84 -24.11 1.34 30.30
CA ILE A 84 -24.87 2.45 29.74
C ILE A 84 -25.25 3.40 30.88
N SER A 85 -24.82 4.65 30.80
CA SER A 85 -25.12 5.66 31.81
C SER A 85 -26.59 6.09 31.72
N GLU A 86 -27.29 6.03 32.85
CA GLU A 86 -28.65 6.60 33.02
C GLU A 86 -28.63 8.01 33.62
N ASN A 87 -27.46 8.57 33.90
CA ASN A 87 -27.34 9.91 34.44
C ASN A 87 -27.76 10.96 33.39
N SER A 88 -28.48 12.00 33.80
CA SER A 88 -29.03 13.04 32.93
C SER A 88 -27.96 13.74 32.06
N SER A 89 -26.74 13.87 32.57
CA SER A 89 -25.62 14.48 31.86
C SER A 89 -25.08 13.62 30.70
N ASN A 90 -25.15 12.29 30.80
CA ASN A 90 -24.54 11.35 29.84
C ASN A 90 -25.52 10.21 29.49
N TYR A 91 -26.82 10.51 29.39
CA TYR A 91 -27.86 9.50 29.25
C TYR A 91 -27.72 8.72 27.94
N GLY A 92 -27.66 7.39 28.03
CA GLY A 92 -27.53 6.50 26.87
C GLY A 92 -26.10 6.38 26.33
N GLU A 93 -25.12 7.05 26.94
CA GLU A 93 -23.71 6.89 26.56
C GLU A 93 -23.06 5.71 27.28
N THR A 94 -22.12 5.05 26.59
CA THR A 94 -21.32 3.98 27.17
C THR A 94 -20.17 4.56 27.99
N VAL A 95 -20.20 4.31 29.30
CA VAL A 95 -19.18 4.75 30.27
C VAL A 95 -18.40 3.54 30.74
N THR A 96 -17.10 3.70 30.98
CA THR A 96 -16.22 2.65 31.50
C THR A 96 -15.55 3.15 32.77
N HIS A 97 -15.90 2.58 33.92
CA HIS A 97 -15.37 2.99 35.23
C HIS A 97 -15.01 1.77 36.10
N LYS A 98 -14.26 2.01 37.18
CA LYS A 98 -13.85 0.96 38.12
C LYS A 98 -14.90 0.78 39.21
N VAL A 99 -15.19 -0.47 39.57
CA VAL A 99 -16.12 -0.81 40.65
C VAL A 99 -15.46 -0.54 41.99
N ARG A 100 -16.06 0.34 42.79
CA ARG A 100 -15.61 0.62 44.16
C ARG A 100 -16.24 -0.33 45.16
N ARG A 101 -17.57 -0.53 45.06
CA ARG A 101 -18.32 -1.42 45.95
C ARG A 101 -19.61 -1.93 45.31
N LEU A 102 -20.08 -3.07 45.78
CA LEU A 102 -21.41 -3.58 45.48
C LEU A 102 -22.44 -2.89 46.37
N THR A 103 -23.57 -2.49 45.78
CA THR A 103 -24.67 -1.83 46.49
C THR A 103 -26.01 -2.32 45.95
N THR A 104 -27.11 -1.86 46.54
CA THR A 104 -28.45 -1.98 45.96
C THR A 104 -28.99 -0.61 45.61
N ASP A 105 -29.75 -0.53 44.52
CA ASP A 105 -30.50 0.66 44.14
C ASP A 105 -31.68 0.91 45.11
N ILE A 106 -32.32 2.07 45.00
CA ILE A 106 -33.49 2.50 45.79
C ILE A 106 -34.65 1.50 45.66
N ALA A 107 -34.76 0.81 44.52
CA ALA A 107 -35.74 -0.25 44.27
C ALA A 107 -35.36 -1.63 44.86
N GLY A 108 -34.17 -1.75 45.49
CA GLY A 108 -33.67 -3.00 46.07
C GLY A 108 -32.94 -3.92 45.07
N ASN A 109 -32.75 -3.48 43.82
CA ASN A 109 -32.02 -4.25 42.80
C ASN A 109 -30.51 -4.18 43.04
N PRO A 110 -29.75 -5.26 42.78
CA PRO A 110 -28.30 -5.24 42.91
C PRO A 110 -27.66 -4.29 41.88
N GLY A 111 -26.62 -3.59 42.30
CA GLY A 111 -25.89 -2.64 41.49
C GLY A 111 -24.49 -2.35 42.02
N PHE A 112 -23.83 -1.40 41.37
CA PHE A 112 -22.44 -1.04 41.65
C PHE A 112 -22.32 0.46 41.86
N ILE A 113 -21.47 0.85 42.80
CA ILE A 113 -20.90 2.21 42.83
C ILE A 113 -19.60 2.16 42.05
N THR A 114 -19.54 2.94 40.99
CA THR A 114 -18.36 3.08 40.13
C THR A 114 -17.66 4.41 40.39
N TYR A 115 -16.41 4.50 39.95
CA TYR A 115 -15.65 5.75 39.98
C TYR A 115 -14.66 5.81 38.82
N GLY A 116 -14.45 7.02 38.30
CA GLY A 116 -13.35 7.30 37.37
C GLY A 116 -12.02 7.34 38.11
N THR A 117 -11.04 6.54 37.70
CA THR A 117 -9.75 6.46 38.41
C THR A 117 -8.91 7.72 38.34
N THR A 118 -9.20 8.63 37.40
CA THR A 118 -8.52 9.92 37.30
C THR A 118 -9.02 10.94 38.32
N THR A 119 -10.32 10.94 38.59
CA THR A 119 -10.95 11.90 39.53
C THR A 119 -11.01 11.35 40.95
N ASP A 120 -11.02 10.01 41.10
CA ASP A 120 -11.12 9.26 42.35
C ASP A 120 -12.42 9.50 43.17
N THR A 121 -13.38 10.20 42.57
CA THR A 121 -14.70 10.51 43.15
C THR A 121 -15.73 9.47 42.72
N ASP A 122 -16.57 9.04 43.67
CA ASP A 122 -17.71 8.15 43.41
C ASP A 122 -18.69 8.79 42.43
N ASP A 123 -19.18 8.01 41.47
CA ASP A 123 -20.29 8.42 40.61
C ASP A 123 -21.59 8.51 41.43
N GLU A 124 -22.41 9.54 41.15
CA GLU A 124 -23.67 9.77 41.88
C GLU A 124 -24.75 8.71 41.59
N GLY A 125 -24.65 8.01 40.45
CA GLY A 125 -25.61 7.01 40.01
C GLY A 125 -25.19 5.59 40.37
N VAL A 126 -26.14 4.79 40.87
CA VAL A 126 -25.96 3.34 41.02
C VAL A 126 -26.09 2.68 39.65
N VAL A 127 -25.10 1.89 39.26
CA VAL A 127 -25.14 1.11 38.02
C VAL A 127 -25.83 -0.22 38.29
N THR A 128 -27.06 -0.38 37.82
CA THR A 128 -27.82 -1.63 37.92
C THR A 128 -27.26 -2.70 36.99
N TYR A 129 -27.47 -3.97 37.33
CA TYR A 129 -26.96 -5.11 36.55
C TYR A 129 -27.43 -5.12 35.10
N GLU A 130 -28.65 -4.64 34.83
CA GLU A 130 -29.24 -4.58 33.48
C GLU A 130 -28.48 -3.63 32.55
N ASN A 131 -27.85 -2.59 33.11
CA ASN A 131 -27.11 -1.59 32.35
C ASN A 131 -25.64 -1.97 32.11
N VAL A 132 -25.16 -3.04 32.75
CA VAL A 132 -23.79 -3.52 32.58
C VAL A 132 -23.65 -4.23 31.25
N LEU A 133 -22.75 -3.72 30.40
CA LEU A 133 -22.45 -4.31 29.10
C LEU A 133 -21.40 -5.42 29.19
N GLY A 134 -20.54 -5.39 30.21
CA GLY A 134 -19.54 -6.42 30.49
C GLY A 134 -18.30 -5.90 31.22
N ARG A 135 -17.32 -6.77 31.39
CA ARG A 135 -16.04 -6.48 32.06
C ARG A 135 -14.93 -6.16 31.05
N TYR A 136 -14.12 -5.16 31.37
CA TYR A 136 -12.92 -4.82 30.62
C TYR A 136 -11.90 -5.96 30.66
N THR A 137 -11.32 -6.29 29.50
CA THR A 137 -10.33 -7.37 29.35
C THR A 137 -8.99 -6.91 28.80
N GLY A 138 -8.94 -5.73 28.18
CA GLY A 138 -7.73 -5.15 27.64
C GLY A 138 -8.02 -3.95 26.74
N HIS A 139 -6.97 -3.29 26.26
CA HIS A 139 -7.06 -2.20 25.32
C HIS A 139 -6.08 -2.37 24.16
N ILE A 140 -6.37 -1.69 23.05
CA ILE A 140 -5.43 -1.53 21.94
C ILE A 140 -5.08 -0.04 21.85
N PRO A 141 -3.84 0.34 22.17
CA PRO A 141 -3.44 1.74 22.23
C PRO A 141 -3.44 2.38 20.84
N LYS A 142 -3.86 3.65 20.75
CA LYS A 142 -3.86 4.50 19.54
C LYS A 142 -4.73 4.03 18.37
N LEU A 143 -5.34 2.85 18.46
CA LEU A 143 -6.15 2.31 17.37
C LEU A 143 -7.49 3.07 17.26
N GLY A 144 -8.05 3.53 18.38
CA GLY A 144 -9.25 4.37 18.37
C GLY A 144 -8.98 5.74 17.76
N THR A 145 -7.83 6.37 18.05
CA THR A 145 -7.38 7.62 17.44
C THR A 145 -7.18 7.45 15.95
N PHE A 146 -6.64 6.31 15.50
CA PHE A 146 -6.52 6.01 14.07
C PHE A 146 -7.90 5.93 13.39
N PHE A 147 -8.86 5.23 13.97
CA PHE A 147 -10.22 5.17 13.42
C PHE A 147 -10.95 6.52 13.49
N MET A 148 -10.74 7.31 14.55
CA MET A 148 -11.26 8.67 14.64
C MET A 148 -10.63 9.58 13.58
N PHE A 149 -9.32 9.47 13.34
CA PHE A 149 -8.65 10.18 12.26
C PHE A 149 -9.26 9.79 10.91
N LEU A 150 -9.51 8.50 10.69
CA LEU A 150 -10.12 7.99 9.46
C LEU A 150 -11.57 8.48 9.24
N LYS A 151 -12.28 8.84 10.33
CA LYS A 151 -13.59 9.53 10.29
C LYS A 151 -13.49 10.99 9.89
N THR A 152 -12.35 11.64 10.09
CA THR A 152 -12.19 13.06 9.70
C THR A 152 -12.15 13.21 8.19
N THR A 153 -12.60 14.37 7.68
CA THR A 153 -12.50 14.73 6.26
C THR A 153 -11.11 14.50 5.67
N PRO A 154 -10.00 14.96 6.29
CA PRO A 154 -8.66 14.67 5.78
C PRO A 154 -8.31 13.18 5.84
N GLY A 155 -8.69 12.45 6.89
CA GLY A 155 -8.41 11.02 6.99
C GLY A 155 -9.13 10.19 5.93
N TYR A 156 -10.40 10.53 5.63
CA TYR A 156 -11.16 9.90 4.55
C TYR A 156 -10.52 10.19 3.18
N ILE A 157 -10.12 11.44 2.92
CA ILE A 157 -9.40 11.82 1.71
C ILE A 157 -8.08 11.07 1.60
N CYS A 158 -7.27 10.99 2.67
CA CYS A 158 -6.04 10.21 2.68
C CYS A 158 -6.28 8.73 2.40
N GLY A 159 -7.33 8.14 2.99
CA GLY A 159 -7.72 6.74 2.77
C GLY A 159 -8.03 6.41 1.31
N ILE A 160 -8.52 7.38 0.54
CA ILE A 160 -8.81 7.23 -0.89
C ILE A 160 -7.62 7.64 -1.76
N CYS A 161 -7.00 8.79 -1.47
CA CYS A 161 -5.93 9.36 -2.28
C CYS A 161 -4.66 8.53 -2.23
N ILE A 162 -4.29 7.96 -1.08
CA ILE A 162 -3.07 7.14 -0.95
C ILE A 162 -3.09 5.92 -1.86
N PRO A 163 -4.12 5.03 -1.83
CA PRO A 163 -4.13 3.87 -2.72
C PRO A 163 -4.20 4.27 -4.19
N PHE A 164 -4.95 5.32 -4.54
CA PHE A 164 -4.95 5.86 -5.90
C PHE A 164 -3.56 6.35 -6.33
N MET A 165 -2.84 7.06 -5.46
CA MET A 165 -1.51 7.57 -5.75
C MET A 165 -0.49 6.44 -5.91
N VAL A 166 -0.59 5.37 -5.13
CA VAL A 166 0.23 4.15 -5.29
C VAL A 166 -0.02 3.51 -6.66
N ILE A 167 -1.27 3.40 -7.10
CA ILE A 167 -1.61 2.86 -8.43
C ILE A 167 -1.03 3.75 -9.53
N ILE A 168 -1.20 5.07 -9.43
CA ILE A 168 -0.66 6.02 -10.41
C ILE A 168 0.86 5.92 -10.47
N LEU A 169 1.56 5.88 -9.33
CA LEU A 169 3.01 5.73 -9.29
C LEU A 169 3.46 4.39 -9.90
N TYR A 170 2.75 3.31 -9.60
CA TYR A 170 3.03 2.00 -10.18
C TYR A 170 2.91 2.03 -11.72
N GLU A 171 1.84 2.62 -12.24
CA GLU A 171 1.63 2.80 -13.68
C GLU A 171 2.70 3.69 -14.32
N VAL A 172 3.07 4.81 -13.69
CA VAL A 172 4.13 5.70 -14.18
C VAL A 172 5.47 4.96 -14.26
N ILE A 173 5.85 4.22 -13.21
CA ILE A 173 7.10 3.44 -13.18
C ILE A 173 7.07 2.34 -14.25
N SER A 174 5.92 1.67 -14.40
CA SER A 174 5.72 0.64 -15.43
C SER A 174 5.90 1.24 -16.84
N CYS A 175 5.22 2.35 -17.11
CA CYS A 175 5.29 3.09 -18.36
C CYS A 175 6.72 3.55 -18.66
N MET A 176 7.44 4.12 -17.69
CA MET A 176 8.84 4.50 -17.85
C MET A 176 9.75 3.30 -18.17
N ARG A 177 9.52 2.15 -17.53
CA ARG A 177 10.27 0.92 -17.86
C ARG A 177 10.01 0.46 -19.29
N HIS A 178 8.75 0.47 -19.73
CA HIS A 178 8.38 0.07 -21.08
C HIS A 178 8.96 1.02 -22.12
N PHE A 179 8.91 2.32 -21.87
CA PHE A 179 9.48 3.33 -22.76
C PHE A 179 11.01 3.22 -22.86
N LYS A 180 11.71 2.98 -21.73
CA LYS A 180 13.17 2.77 -21.73
C LYS A 180 13.56 1.51 -22.50
N ALA A 181 12.82 0.42 -22.32
CA ALA A 181 13.07 -0.84 -23.04
C ALA A 181 12.88 -0.66 -24.55
N TYR A 182 11.79 -0.02 -24.98
CA TYR A 182 11.52 0.27 -26.38
C TYR A 182 12.62 1.15 -27.00
N ARG A 183 13.04 2.20 -26.30
CA ARG A 183 14.08 3.11 -26.79
C ARG A 183 15.44 2.43 -26.92
N GLN A 184 15.77 1.49 -26.03
CA GLN A 184 17.03 0.75 -26.06
C GLN A 184 17.07 -0.26 -27.22
N GLU A 185 15.95 -0.90 -27.53
CA GLU A 185 15.81 -1.81 -28.68
C GLU A 185 16.00 -1.03 -29.99
N GLN A 186 15.28 0.08 -30.17
CA GLN A 186 15.42 0.98 -31.33
C GLN A 186 16.86 1.50 -31.53
N LEU A 187 17.53 1.92 -30.45
CA LEU A 187 18.93 2.36 -30.53
C LEU A 187 19.86 1.23 -30.98
N SER A 188 19.63 0.00 -30.51
CA SER A 188 20.46 -1.15 -30.88
C SER A 188 20.27 -1.55 -32.35
N GLU A 189 19.04 -1.46 -32.88
CA GLU A 189 18.75 -1.70 -34.29
C GLU A 189 19.43 -0.66 -35.18
N ILE A 190 19.28 0.63 -34.86
CA ILE A 190 19.92 1.73 -35.59
C ILE A 190 21.46 1.56 -35.58
N GLN A 191 22.05 1.19 -34.44
CA GLN A 191 23.49 0.97 -34.35
C GLN A 191 23.94 -0.24 -35.17
N ALA A 192 23.18 -1.33 -35.19
CA ALA A 192 23.48 -2.50 -35.99
C ALA A 192 23.38 -2.20 -37.49
N GLU A 193 22.38 -1.43 -37.91
CA GLU A 193 22.20 -0.99 -39.29
C GLU A 193 23.32 -0.04 -39.74
N ARG A 194 23.70 0.91 -38.88
CA ARG A 194 24.85 1.80 -39.11
C ARG A 194 26.15 1.03 -39.31
N LYS A 195 26.43 0.03 -38.46
CA LYS A 195 27.63 -0.82 -38.59
C LYS A 195 27.62 -1.60 -39.90
N LYS A 196 26.50 -2.23 -40.27
CA LYS A 196 26.38 -2.95 -41.55
C LYS A 196 26.63 -2.04 -42.74
N LEU A 197 26.06 -0.84 -42.73
CA LEU A 197 26.26 0.14 -43.79
C LEU A 197 27.73 0.59 -43.88
N GLU A 198 28.40 0.74 -42.73
CA GLU A 198 29.81 1.14 -42.67
C GLU A 198 30.73 0.02 -43.17
N GLU A 199 30.47 -1.23 -42.79
CA GLU A 199 31.14 -2.42 -43.32
C GLU A 199 30.93 -2.57 -44.84
N GLU A 200 29.71 -2.37 -45.33
CA GLU A 200 29.39 -2.42 -46.77
C GLU A 200 30.08 -1.30 -47.55
N LYS A 201 30.16 -0.09 -47.00
CA LYS A 201 30.92 1.02 -47.59
C LYS A 201 32.41 0.70 -47.67
N ILE A 202 33.02 0.21 -46.59
CA ILE A 202 34.43 -0.16 -46.56
C ILE A 202 34.70 -1.27 -47.59
N ALA A 203 33.87 -2.32 -47.63
CA ALA A 203 34.00 -3.41 -48.59
C ALA A 203 33.85 -2.92 -50.05
N SER A 204 32.93 -1.99 -50.30
CA SER A 204 32.73 -1.35 -51.61
C SER A 204 33.95 -0.53 -52.03
N GLU A 205 34.51 0.26 -51.13
CA GLU A 205 35.73 1.06 -51.37
C GLU A 205 36.95 0.18 -51.67
N GLU A 206 37.14 -0.91 -50.92
CA GLU A 206 38.20 -1.89 -51.19
C GLU A 206 38.02 -2.56 -52.55
N ARG A 207 36.78 -2.91 -52.92
CA ARG A 207 36.47 -3.51 -54.23
C ARG A 207 36.79 -2.54 -55.37
N LEU A 208 36.48 -1.25 -55.19
CA LEU A 208 36.77 -0.21 -56.16
C LEU A 208 38.29 -0.02 -56.35
N LYS A 209 39.05 0.03 -55.25
CA LYS A 209 40.53 0.10 -55.33
C LYS A 209 41.11 -1.09 -56.07
N ARG A 210 40.62 -2.30 -55.78
CA ARG A 210 41.08 -3.52 -56.45
C ARG A 210 40.78 -3.53 -57.95
N LEU A 211 39.63 -2.99 -58.37
CA LEU A 211 39.30 -2.80 -59.77
C LEU A 211 40.26 -1.81 -60.44
N GLN A 212 40.54 -0.68 -59.79
CA GLN A 212 41.51 0.31 -60.31
C GLN A 212 42.92 -0.26 -60.46
N GLU A 213 43.39 -1.06 -59.49
CA GLU A 213 44.68 -1.74 -59.57
C GLU A 213 44.75 -2.74 -60.73
N LEU A 214 43.67 -3.51 -60.94
CA LEU A 214 43.56 -4.43 -62.08
C LEU A 214 43.57 -3.66 -63.41
N GLU A 215 42.80 -2.57 -63.54
CA GLU A 215 42.81 -1.71 -64.74
C GLU A 215 44.21 -1.16 -65.03
N GLN A 216 44.94 -0.73 -63.99
CA GLN A 216 46.32 -0.26 -64.14
C GLN A 216 47.27 -1.40 -64.59
N GLN A 217 47.11 -2.61 -64.06
CA GLN A 217 47.87 -3.77 -64.51
C GLN A 217 47.57 -4.12 -65.96
N PHE A 218 46.30 -4.15 -66.36
CA PHE A 218 45.91 -4.41 -67.74
C PHE A 218 46.50 -3.34 -68.67
N ALA A 219 46.35 -2.06 -68.36
CA ALA A 219 46.92 -0.97 -69.15
C ALA A 219 48.45 -1.04 -69.26
N LYS A 220 49.14 -1.50 -68.21
CA LYS A 220 50.59 -1.71 -68.24
C LYS A 220 50.97 -2.91 -69.12
N SER A 221 50.26 -4.03 -68.97
CA SER A 221 50.47 -5.23 -69.81
C SER A 221 50.20 -4.96 -71.28
N GLU A 222 49.17 -4.15 -71.58
CA GLU A 222 48.82 -3.75 -72.94
C GLU A 222 49.92 -2.87 -73.55
N LYS A 223 50.48 -1.94 -72.78
CA LYS A 223 51.66 -1.15 -73.19
C LYS A 223 52.91 -2.01 -73.41
N GLU A 224 53.18 -2.96 -72.52
CA GLU A 224 54.33 -3.88 -72.64
C GLU A 224 54.18 -4.75 -73.90
N LEU A 225 53.01 -5.32 -74.16
CA LEU A 225 52.71 -6.05 -75.41
C LEU A 225 52.85 -5.17 -76.66
N TYR A 226 52.44 -3.90 -76.59
CA TYR A 226 52.58 -2.96 -77.70
C TYR A 226 54.06 -2.58 -77.96
N GLU A 227 54.89 -2.49 -76.92
CA GLU A 227 56.33 -2.24 -77.03
C GLU A 227 57.11 -3.47 -77.50
N GLU A 228 56.75 -4.67 -77.03
CA GLU A 228 57.37 -5.94 -77.39
C GLU A 228 57.07 -6.32 -78.85
N GLY A 229 55.82 -6.14 -79.31
CA GLY A 229 55.46 -6.26 -80.73
C GLY A 229 56.12 -5.21 -81.63
N ARG A 230 56.54 -4.05 -81.08
CA ARG A 230 57.29 -3.03 -81.81
C ARG A 230 58.78 -3.39 -81.95
N LEU A 231 59.36 -4.09 -80.99
CA LEU A 231 60.75 -4.57 -81.02
C LEU A 231 60.93 -5.76 -81.99
N ASP A 232 59.99 -6.70 -82.01
CA ASP A 232 59.99 -7.86 -82.92
C ASP A 232 59.95 -7.41 -84.40
N SER A 233 59.12 -6.40 -84.71
CA SER A 233 59.06 -5.80 -86.05
C SER A 233 60.32 -5.00 -86.47
N SER A 234 61.25 -4.75 -85.55
CA SER A 234 62.52 -4.06 -85.82
C SER A 234 63.72 -5.01 -85.97
N GLU A 235 63.68 -6.22 -85.41
CA GLU A 235 64.69 -7.26 -85.63
C GLU A 235 64.50 -7.99 -86.97
N GLU A 236 63.27 -8.10 -87.47
CA GLU A 236 62.97 -8.75 -88.76
C GLU A 236 63.41 -7.92 -90.00
N ASN A 237 63.90 -6.69 -89.80
CA ASN A 237 64.27 -5.75 -90.87
C ASN A 237 65.77 -5.35 -90.86
N SER A 238 66.62 -6.14 -90.19
CA SER A 238 68.09 -5.97 -90.12
C SER A 238 68.81 -7.16 -90.76
#